data_AF-A0AAW0C9H8-F1
#
_entry.id   AF-A0AAW0C9H8-F1
#
_cell.length_a   1.000
_cell.length_b   1.000
_cell.length_c   1.000
_cell.angle_alpha   90.00
_cell.angle_beta   90.00
_cell.angle_gamma   90.00
#
_symmetry.space_group_name_H-M   'P 1'
#
loop_
_entity.id
_entity.type
_entity.pdbx_description
1 polymer ?
#
loop_
_entity_poly.entity_id
_entity_poly.type
_entity_poly.pdbx_seq_one_letter_code
_entity_poly.pdbx_strand_id
1 'polypeptide(L)' 'MSQFRDKPSWEPYVRKIDAVEDANGQLFVHLTWHSGDHERVDSATAHSKFPNLLLKYYEGYLRFSDS' A
#
# COMPACT_ATOMS: atom_id res chain seq x y z
N MET A 1 16.95 0.62 -6.02
CA MET A 1 16.11 1.63 -5.33
C MET A 1 15.02 2.06 -6.31
N SER A 2 13.76 2.02 -5.90
CA SER A 2 12.60 2.21 -6.78
C SER A 2 12.64 3.55 -7.51
N GLN A 3 12.59 3.49 -8.84
CA GLN A 3 12.69 4.59 -9.80
C GLN A 3 11.61 5.68 -9.65
N PHE A 4 10.67 5.51 -8.72
CA PHE A 4 9.49 6.36 -8.54
C PHE A 4 9.51 7.20 -7.26
N ARG A 5 10.54 7.08 -6.40
CA ARG A 5 10.56 7.74 -5.08
C ARG A 5 10.23 9.24 -5.12
N ASP A 6 10.77 9.95 -6.11
CA ASP A 6 10.61 11.40 -6.23
C ASP A 6 9.30 11.83 -6.90
N LYS A 7 8.49 10.87 -7.39
CA LYS A 7 7.19 11.19 -7.98
C LYS A 7 6.19 11.61 -6.90
N PRO A 8 5.35 12.64 -7.16
CA PRO A 8 4.36 13.11 -6.18
C PRO A 8 3.29 12.06 -5.87
N SER A 9 2.95 11.21 -6.83
CA SER A 9 2.01 10.09 -6.66
C SER A 9 2.60 8.82 -7.27
N TRP A 10 2.29 7.68 -6.64
CA TRP A 10 2.67 6.35 -7.12
C TRP A 10 1.50 5.53 -7.65
N GLU A 11 0.27 6.05 -7.57
CA GLU A 11 -0.96 5.39 -8.03
C GLU A 11 -0.85 4.70 -9.39
N PRO A 12 -0.29 5.32 -10.46
CA PRO A 12 -0.22 4.66 -11.77
C PRO A 12 0.89 3.61 -11.90
N TYR A 13 1.77 3.47 -10.91
CA TYR A 13 2.93 2.58 -10.95
C TYR A 13 2.77 1.36 -10.03
N VAL A 14 1.93 1.46 -9.00
CA VAL A 14 1.61 0.35 -8.10
C VAL A 14 0.59 -0.57 -8.78
N ARG A 15 0.95 -1.84 -8.94
CA ARG A 15 0.05 -2.84 -9.53
C ARG A 15 -0.99 -3.31 -8.52
N LYS A 16 -0.56 -3.58 -7.27
CA LYS A 16 -1.43 -4.02 -6.17
C LYS A 16 -0.74 -3.87 -4.82
N ILE A 17 -1.56 -3.78 -3.78
CA ILE A 17 -1.13 -3.98 -2.39
C ILE A 17 -1.31 -5.46 -2.07
N ASP A 18 -0.23 -6.09 -1.59
CA ASP A 18 -0.19 -7.51 -1.28
C ASP A 18 -0.64 -7.80 0.14
N ALA A 19 -0.16 -6.99 1.10
CA ALA A 19 -0.45 -7.14 2.51
C ALA A 19 -0.23 -5.84 3.27
N VAL A 20 -0.86 -5.73 4.43
CA VAL A 20 -0.52 -4.75 5.47
C VAL A 20 -0.15 -5.53 6.71
N GLU A 21 1.05 -5.27 7.25
CA GLU A 21 1.56 -5.90 8.47
C GLU A 21 1.67 -4.87 9.59
N ASP A 22 1.41 -5.32 10.83
CA ASP A 22 1.77 -4.59 12.04
C ASP A 22 3.10 -5.14 12.57
N ALA A 23 4.10 -4.27 12.66
CA ALA A 23 5.36 -4.54 13.31
C ALA A 23 5.52 -3.60 14.52
N ASN A 24 5.11 -4.09 15.69
CA ASN A 24 5.24 -3.41 16.99
C ASN A 24 4.49 -2.06 17.07
N GLY A 25 3.26 -2.00 16.55
CA GLY A 25 2.43 -0.79 16.52
C GLY A 25 2.71 0.12 15.33
N GLN A 26 3.63 -0.28 14.43
CA GLN A 26 3.88 0.41 13.18
C GLN A 26 3.38 -0.43 12.00
N LEU A 27 2.51 0.17 11.20
CA LEU A 27 1.98 -0.48 10.01
C LEU A 27 2.92 -0.31 8.82
N PHE A 28 3.17 -1.42 8.12
CA PHE A 28 3.90 -1.45 6.86
C PHE A 28 3.03 -2.03 5.75
N VAL A 29 3.14 -1.46 4.57
CA VAL A 29 2.41 -1.86 3.37
C VAL A 29 3.38 -2.55 2.42
N HIS A 30 3.07 -3.79 2.08
CA HIS A 30 3.77 -4.54 1.04
C HIS A 30 3.03 -4.39 -0.27
N LEU A 31 3.74 -3.98 -1.31
CA LEU A 31 3.16 -3.73 -2.63
C LEU A 31 3.99 -4.36 -3.74
N THR A 32 3.32 -4.62 -4.86
CA THR A 32 3.93 -5.03 -6.12
C THR A 32 3.82 -3.87 -7.11
N TRP A 33 4.94 -3.47 -7.70
CA TRP A 33 5.01 -2.49 -8.79
C TRP A 33 4.54 -3.11 -10.12
N HIS A 34 4.19 -2.28 -11.11
CA HIS A 34 3.88 -2.77 -12.46
C HIS A 34 5.07 -3.47 -13.14
N SER A 35 6.31 -3.17 -12.74
CA SER A 35 7.51 -3.90 -13.15
C SER A 35 7.57 -5.34 -12.63
N GLY A 36 6.77 -5.67 -11.61
CA GLY A 36 6.82 -6.94 -10.90
C GLY A 36 7.69 -6.91 -9.64
N ASP A 37 8.40 -5.81 -9.38
CA ASP A 37 9.19 -5.66 -8.16
C ASP A 37 8.30 -5.55 -6.93
N HIS A 38 8.77 -6.09 -5.80
CA HIS A 38 8.09 -5.97 -4.51
C HIS A 38 8.80 -4.94 -3.63
N GLU A 39 8.03 -4.12 -2.92
CA GLU A 39 8.57 -3.15 -1.98
C GLU A 39 7.72 -3.06 -0.71
N ARG A 40 8.41 -2.82 0.41
CA ARG A 40 7.82 -2.57 1.72
C ARG A 40 8.00 -1.11 2.07
N VAL A 41 6.91 -0.42 2.37
CA VAL A 41 6.92 0.98 2.80
C VAL A 41 6.14 1.16 4.09
N ASP A 42 6.46 2.20 4.87
CA ASP A 42 5.65 2.57 6.01
C ASP A 42 4.25 3.06 5.56
N SER A 43 3.25 2.92 6.41
CA SER A 43 1.87 3.29 6.09
C SER A 43 1.69 4.78 5.79
N ALA A 44 2.49 5.67 6.39
CA ALA A 44 2.42 7.11 6.12
C ALA A 44 2.85 7.44 4.68
N THR A 45 3.91 6.79 4.19
CA THR A 45 4.32 6.85 2.78
C THR A 45 3.20 6.36 1.87
N ALA A 46 2.57 5.22 2.19
CA ALA A 46 1.47 4.67 1.39
C ALA A 46 0.27 5.62 1.32
N HIS A 47 -0.14 6.20 2.46
CA HIS A 47 -1.20 7.20 2.53
C HIS A 47 -0.91 8.45 1.70
N SER A 48 0.34 8.89 1.63
CA SER A 48 0.71 10.06 0.83
C SER A 48 0.78 9.76 -0.67
N LYS A 49 1.35 8.61 -1.05
CA LYS A 49 1.71 8.33 -2.44
C LYS A 49 0.60 7.66 -3.24
N PHE A 50 -0.18 6.77 -2.62
CA PHE A 50 -1.24 6.00 -3.28
C PHE A 50 -2.47 5.77 -2.37
N PRO A 51 -3.09 6.86 -1.84
CA PRO A 51 -4.20 6.77 -0.89
C PRO A 51 -5.41 5.99 -1.42
N ASN A 52 -5.74 6.12 -2.70
CA ASN A 52 -6.94 5.49 -3.27
C ASN A 52 -6.76 3.97 -3.40
N LEU A 53 -5.58 3.52 -3.81
CA LEU A 53 -5.27 2.08 -3.82
C LEU A 53 -5.27 1.48 -2.41
N LEU A 54 -4.74 2.22 -1.43
CA LEU A 54 -4.77 1.79 -0.03
C LEU A 54 -6.19 1.69 0.52
N LEU A 55 -7.05 2.67 0.21
CA LEU A 55 -8.45 2.64 0.60
C LEU A 55 -9.18 1.44 -0.02
N LYS A 56 -9.02 1.22 -1.34
CA LYS A 56 -9.62 0.08 -2.05
C LYS A 56 -9.17 -1.27 -1.48
N TYR A 57 -7.91 -1.37 -1.06
CA TYR A 57 -7.44 -2.57 -0.36
C TYR A 57 -8.27 -2.77 0.91
N TYR A 58 -8.35 -1.79 1.81
CA TYR A 58 -9.12 -1.94 3.06
C TYR A 58 -10.61 -2.20 2.84
N GLU A 59 -11.23 -1.56 1.85
CA GLU A 59 -12.62 -1.82 1.45
C GLU A 59 -12.84 -3.28 1.07
N GLY A 60 -11.88 -3.90 0.38
CA GLY A 60 -11.94 -5.32 -0.01
C GLY A 60 -11.72 -6.31 1.13
N TYR A 61 -11.12 -5.88 2.25
CA TYR A 61 -10.89 -6.71 3.44
C TYR A 61 -11.88 -6.43 4.57
N LEU A 62 -12.80 -5.50 4.40
CA LEU A 62 -13.78 -5.14 5.41
C LEU A 62 -14.73 -6.32 5.70
N ARG A 63 -14.88 -6.67 6.97
CA ARG A 63 -15.82 -7.70 7.43
C ARG A 63 -16.79 -7.06 8.42
N PHE A 64 -18.07 -7.15 8.13
CA PHE A 64 -19.13 -6.75 9.04
C PHE A 64 -19.52 -7.97 9.89
N SER A 65 -19.46 -7.83 11.22
CA SER A 65 -20.01 -8.83 12.13
C SER A 65 -21.28 -8.27 12.75
N ASP A 66 -22.41 -8.91 12.47
CA ASP A 66 -23.66 -8.64 13.18
C ASP A 66 -23.48 -9.17 14.62
N SER A 67 -23.33 -8.24 15.56
CA SER A 67 -23.26 -8.54 17.00
C SER A 67 -24.65 -8.57 17.61
#